data_AF-A0A7W4VI86-F1
#
_entry.id   AF-A0A7W4VI86-F1
#
_cell.length_a   1.000
_cell.length_b   1.000
_cell.length_c   1.000
_cell.angle_alpha   90.00
_cell.angle_beta   90.00
_cell.angle_gamma   90.00
#
_symmetry.space_group_name_H-M   'P 1'
#
loop_
_entity.id
_entity.type
_entity.pdbx_description
1 polymer ?
#
loop_
_entity_poly.entity_id
_entity_poly.type
_entity_poly.pdbx_seq_one_letter_code
_entity_poly.pdbx_strand_id
1 'polypeptide(L)' 'MKKLLLSLYIATATACMAGGPVFAADAGSCYAIADADARAYCLAKARGDSGTCYTIQSSGLRSQCLAEVRK' A
#
# COMPACT_ATOMS: atom_id res chain seq x y z
N MET A 1 -47.06 -22.94 27.19
CA MET A 1 -47.38 -22.47 25.82
C MET A 1 -47.02 -20.99 25.73
N LYS A 2 -46.45 -20.51 24.62
CA LYS A 2 -45.55 -19.31 24.48
C LYS A 2 -44.06 -19.61 24.75
N LYS A 3 -43.55 -20.79 24.40
CA LYS A 3 -42.56 -20.87 23.32
C LYS A 3 -42.72 -19.78 22.26
N LEU A 4 -41.56 -19.34 21.74
CA LEU A 4 -41.39 -18.79 20.41
C LEU A 4 -41.89 -17.34 20.24
N LEU A 5 -40.96 -16.46 19.82
CA LEU A 5 -41.19 -15.26 18.96
C LEU A 5 -40.72 -13.89 19.46
N LEU A 6 -39.87 -13.76 20.48
CA LEU A 6 -39.10 -12.52 20.65
C LEU A 6 -37.77 -12.86 21.35
N SER A 7 -36.59 -12.56 20.86
CA SER A 7 -36.15 -11.94 19.61
C SER A 7 -34.63 -11.86 19.78
N LEU A 8 -33.90 -12.75 19.11
CA LEU A 8 -32.68 -12.43 18.34
C LEU A 8 -31.57 -11.56 18.97
N TYR A 9 -31.42 -11.49 20.29
CA TYR A 9 -30.42 -10.64 20.95
C TYR A 9 -29.24 -11.43 21.53
N ILE A 10 -28.72 -12.40 20.77
CA ILE A 10 -27.44 -13.04 21.12
C ILE A 10 -26.50 -12.85 19.96
N ALA A 11 -25.79 -11.73 20.06
CA ALA A 11 -24.46 -11.46 19.56
C ALA A 11 -24.08 -12.17 18.26
N THR A 12 -24.21 -11.46 17.15
CA THR A 12 -23.46 -11.72 15.92
C THR A 12 -21.97 -11.59 16.22
N ALA A 13 -21.38 -12.65 16.78
CA ALA A 13 -19.97 -12.91 16.80
C ALA A 13 -19.59 -13.50 15.43
N THR A 14 -19.63 -12.68 14.40
CA THR A 14 -18.99 -13.00 13.12
C THR A 14 -17.95 -11.92 12.87
N ALA A 15 -16.83 -12.11 13.56
CA ALA A 15 -15.57 -11.49 13.24
C ALA A 15 -15.15 -11.93 11.84
N CYS A 16 -15.53 -11.17 10.82
CA CYS A 16 -14.99 -11.31 9.48
C CYS A 16 -14.57 -9.95 8.96
N MET A 17 -13.27 -9.71 9.11
CA MET A 17 -12.44 -9.02 8.12
C MET A 17 -12.85 -7.58 7.82
N ALA A 18 -12.57 -6.68 8.77
CA ALA A 18 -12.25 -5.31 8.43
C ALA A 18 -10.88 -5.31 7.71
N GLY A 19 -10.89 -5.69 6.44
CA GLY A 19 -9.88 -5.23 5.49
C GLY A 19 -10.04 -3.72 5.37
N GLY A 20 -9.48 -2.97 6.32
CA GLY A 20 -9.25 -1.55 6.14
C GLY A 20 -8.41 -1.35 4.87
N PRO A 21 -8.53 -0.21 4.18
CA PRO A 21 -7.70 0.05 3.02
C PRO A 21 -6.25 -0.10 3.47
N VAL A 22 -5.54 -1.06 2.88
CA VAL A 22 -4.09 -1.05 2.89
C VAL A 22 -3.75 0.33 2.34
N PHE A 23 -3.12 1.19 3.15
CA PHE A 23 -2.50 2.41 2.67
C PHE A 23 -1.34 1.98 1.76
N ALA A 24 -1.65 1.43 0.59
CA ALA A 24 -0.75 1.39 -0.53
C ALA A 24 -0.48 2.86 -0.81
N ALA A 25 0.75 3.30 -0.57
CA ALA A 25 1.18 4.63 -0.95
C ALA A 25 0.75 4.82 -2.41
N ASP A 26 -0.25 5.67 -2.63
CA ASP A 26 -0.90 5.75 -3.92
C ASP A 26 0.15 6.27 -4.90
N ALA A 27 0.60 5.41 -5.81
CA ALA A 27 1.65 5.75 -6.78
C ALA A 27 1.25 6.98 -7.62
N GLY A 28 -0.04 7.35 -7.64
CA GLY A 28 -0.55 8.60 -8.20
C GLY A 28 0.11 9.85 -7.64
N SER A 29 0.39 9.89 -6.33
CA SER A 29 1.01 11.05 -5.67
C SER A 29 2.44 11.32 -6.15
N CYS A 30 3.17 10.28 -6.57
CA CYS A 30 4.53 10.42 -7.09
C CYS A 30 4.60 11.23 -8.38
N TYR A 31 3.53 11.27 -9.19
CA TYR A 31 3.53 12.02 -10.45
C TYR A 31 3.53 13.54 -10.27
N ALA A 32 3.20 14.04 -9.07
CA ALA A 32 3.32 15.46 -8.74
C ALA A 32 4.78 15.91 -8.54
N ILE A 33 5.72 14.96 -8.42
CA ILE A 33 7.14 15.26 -8.25
C ILE A 33 7.73 15.70 -9.59
N ALA A 34 8.26 16.93 -9.62
CA ALA A 34 8.87 17.53 -10.81
C ALA A 34 10.22 16.88 -11.17
N ASP A 35 11.02 16.53 -10.17
CA ASP A 35 12.29 15.86 -10.37
C ASP A 35 12.09 14.40 -10.81
N ALA A 36 12.70 14.02 -11.93
CA ALA A 36 12.49 12.72 -12.54
C ALA A 36 13.04 11.58 -11.68
N ASP A 37 14.20 11.80 -11.03
CA ASP A 37 14.88 10.82 -10.19
C ASP A 37 14.08 10.57 -8.90
N ALA A 38 13.62 11.64 -8.24
CA ALA A 38 12.76 11.56 -7.06
C ALA A 38 11.39 10.94 -7.38
N ARG A 39 10.82 11.24 -8.56
CA ARG A 39 9.59 10.58 -9.02
C ARG A 39 9.80 9.08 -9.22
N ALA A 40 10.87 8.69 -9.91
CA ALA A 40 11.21 7.28 -10.13
C ALA A 40 11.43 6.54 -8.80
N TYR A 41 12.14 7.17 -7.86
CA TYR A 41 12.32 6.65 -6.51
C TYR A 41 10.99 6.41 -5.79
N CYS A 42 10.11 7.41 -5.79
CA CYS A 42 8.78 7.33 -5.18
C CYS A 42 7.95 6.21 -5.82
N LEU A 43 7.91 6.13 -7.15
CA LEU A 43 7.19 5.10 -7.89
C LEU A 43 7.73 3.69 -7.60
N ALA A 44 9.05 3.54 -7.56
CA ALA A 44 9.70 2.27 -7.24
C ALA A 44 9.30 1.77 -5.85
N LYS A 45 9.29 2.65 -4.84
CA LYS A 45 8.87 2.32 -3.47
C LYS A 45 7.37 2.05 -3.37
N ALA A 46 6.55 2.88 -3.99
CA ALA A 46 5.09 2.74 -3.95
C ALA A 46 4.62 1.44 -4.62
N ARG A 47 5.29 1.01 -5.69
CA ARG A 47 4.94 -0.20 -6.45
C ARG A 47 5.71 -1.46 -6.02
N GLY A 48 6.75 -1.31 -5.19
CA GLY A 48 7.71 -2.38 -4.92
C GLY A 48 8.51 -2.79 -6.18
N ASP A 49 8.58 -1.92 -7.19
CA ASP A 49 9.20 -2.22 -8.48
C ASP A 49 10.65 -1.73 -8.50
N SER A 50 11.56 -2.67 -8.33
CA SER A 50 13.00 -2.39 -8.38
C SER A 50 13.54 -2.08 -9.78
N GLY A 51 12.79 -2.40 -10.84
CA GLY A 51 13.13 -2.06 -12.22
C GLY A 51 13.13 -0.54 -12.43
N THR A 52 12.17 0.14 -11.80
CA THR A 52 12.01 1.59 -11.85
C THR A 52 13.22 2.32 -11.28
N CYS A 53 13.90 1.76 -10.27
CA CYS A 53 15.13 2.33 -9.72
C CYS A 53 16.25 2.49 -10.77
N TYR A 54 16.32 1.65 -11.81
CA TYR A 54 17.37 1.75 -12.84
C TYR A 54 17.21 2.96 -13.77
N THR A 55 16.04 3.62 -13.75
CA THR A 55 15.81 4.85 -14.52
C THR A 55 16.41 6.09 -13.86
N ILE A 56 16.72 5.99 -12.56
CA ILE A 56 17.34 7.07 -11.77
C ILE A 56 18.76 7.31 -12.29
N GLN A 57 19.05 8.56 -12.67
CA GLN A 57 20.34 8.98 -13.20
C GLN A 57 21.40 9.09 -12.11
N SER A 58 21.00 9.61 -10.93
CA SER A 58 21.86 9.69 -9.77
C SER A 58 22.24 8.30 -9.26
N SER A 59 23.53 7.96 -9.35
CA SER A 59 24.05 6.65 -8.93
C SER A 59 23.83 6.36 -7.44
N GLY A 60 23.96 7.38 -6.59
CA GLY A 60 23.72 7.28 -5.14
C GLY A 60 22.25 7.00 -4.84
N LEU A 61 21.34 7.77 -5.45
CA LEU A 61 19.91 7.61 -5.25
C LEU A 61 19.39 6.27 -5.80
N ARG A 62 19.92 5.82 -6.95
CA ARG A 62 19.63 4.50 -7.52
C ARG A 62 20.00 3.38 -6.56
N SER A 63 21.20 3.45 -5.98
CA SER A 63 21.72 2.42 -5.07
C SER A 63 20.87 2.34 -3.80
N GLN A 64 20.46 3.49 -3.26
CA GLN A 64 19.53 3.57 -2.13
C GLN A 64 18.15 2.98 -2.49
N CYS A 65 17.59 3.36 -3.64
CA CYS A 65 16.32 2.84 -4.13
C CYS A 65 16.32 1.31 -4.20
N LEU A 66 17.34 0.72 -4.83
CA LEU A 66 17.47 -0.73 -4.96
C LEU A 66 17.57 -1.40 -3.60
N ALA A 67 18.33 -0.83 -2.66
CA ALA A 67 18.47 -1.39 -1.30
C ALA A 67 17.15 -1.37 -0.51
N GLU A 68 16.31 -0.36 -0.72
CA GLU A 68 15.01 -0.25 -0.04
C GLU A 68 13.94 -1.13 -0.66
N VAL A 69 13.93 -1.25 -2.00
CA VAL A 69 12.87 -1.95 -2.74
C VAL A 69 13.12 -3.46 -2.86
N ARG A 70 14.37 -3.92 -2.78
CA ARG A 70 14.75 -5.35 -2.94
C ARG A 70 14.69 -6.17 -1.63
N LYS A 71 14.08 -5.66 -0.56
CA LYS A 71 13.90 -6.41 0.69
C LYS A 71 12.85 -7.50 0.55
#